data_AF-A0A524MF33-F1
#
_entry.id   AF-A0A524MF33-F1
#
_cell.length_a   1.000
_cell.length_b   1.000
_cell.length_c   1.000
_cell.angle_alpha   90.00
_cell.angle_beta   90.00
_cell.angle_gamma   90.00
#
_symmetry.space_group_name_H-M   'P 1'
#
loop_
_entity.id
_entity.type
_entity.pdbx_description
1 polymer ?
#
loop_
_entity_poly.entity_id
_entity_poly.type
_entity_poly.pdbx_seq_one_letter_code
_entity_poly.pdbx_strand_id
1 'polypeptide(L)'
;MGLFDGWRRKKTPVAAVQLKEPITLKTKETSTSVSDEVSDSEDVEALVAKYERLVQRREELQTERQRFTALLDRGEIDSDEFRKELMDRIQEAATVSENIRVTATRLTALGYRGYH
;
A
#
# COMPACT_ATOMS: atom_id res chain seq x y z
N MET A 1 -39.19 25.26 -7.44
CA MET A 1 -38.34 24.97 -8.60
C MET A 1 -37.06 24.31 -8.09
N GLY A 2 -36.93 22.98 -8.21
CA GLY A 2 -35.84 22.21 -7.64
C GLY A 2 -34.74 21.95 -8.68
N LEU A 3 -33.56 22.54 -8.47
CA LEU A 3 -32.40 22.52 -9.36
C LEU A 3 -31.40 21.37 -9.07
N PHE A 4 -31.78 20.34 -8.31
CA PHE A 4 -30.89 19.27 -7.86
C PHE A 4 -31.23 17.87 -8.37
N ASP A 5 -32.14 17.74 -9.35
CA ASP A 5 -32.59 16.44 -9.88
C ASP A 5 -31.77 15.93 -11.09
N GLY A 6 -30.73 16.66 -11.49
CA GLY A 6 -29.97 16.40 -12.73
C GLY A 6 -28.88 15.32 -12.63
N TRP A 7 -28.44 14.92 -11.44
CA TRP A 7 -27.25 14.05 -11.30
C TRP A 7 -27.56 12.55 -11.28
N ARG A 8 -28.83 12.16 -11.20
CA ARG A 8 -29.25 10.74 -11.02
C ARG A 8 -29.64 9.99 -12.30
N ARG A 9 -29.34 10.51 -13.49
CA ARG A 9 -29.64 9.78 -14.74
C ARG A 9 -28.48 9.81 -15.73
N LYS A 10 -27.78 8.67 -15.80
CA LYS A 10 -27.41 7.92 -17.03
C LYS A 10 -26.62 6.67 -16.62
N LYS A 11 -27.33 5.58 -16.34
CA LYS A 11 -26.73 4.23 -16.38
C LYS A 11 -26.64 3.85 -17.86
N THR A 12 -25.45 3.90 -18.43
CA THR A 12 -25.18 3.25 -19.71
C THR A 12 -25.08 1.74 -19.47
N PRO A 13 -25.78 0.89 -20.26
CA PRO A 13 -25.64 -0.55 -20.13
C PRO A 13 -24.22 -0.96 -20.54
N VAL A 14 -23.57 -1.70 -19.64
CA VAL A 14 -22.27 -2.33 -19.83
C VAL A 14 -22.35 -3.22 -21.07
N ALA A 15 -21.62 -2.84 -22.13
CA ALA A 15 -21.43 -3.70 -23.28
C ALA A 15 -20.64 -4.93 -22.83
N ALA A 16 -21.24 -6.11 -22.97
CA ALA A 16 -20.62 -7.39 -22.67
C ALA A 16 -19.40 -7.58 -23.59
N VAL A 17 -18.21 -7.36 -23.04
CA VAL A 17 -16.95 -7.72 -23.69
C VAL A 17 -16.90 -9.24 -23.69
N GLN A 18 -16.93 -9.83 -24.89
CA GLN A 18 -16.79 -11.27 -25.10
C GLN A 18 -15.40 -11.70 -24.63
N LEU A 19 -15.33 -12.30 -23.45
CA LEU A 19 -14.16 -12.99 -22.94
C LEU A 19 -13.95 -14.26 -23.78
N LYS A 20 -12.87 -14.28 -24.56
CA LYS A 20 -12.39 -15.52 -25.19
C LYS A 20 -11.98 -16.50 -24.08
N GLU A 21 -12.52 -17.70 -24.19
CA GLU A 21 -12.37 -18.83 -23.28
C GLU A 21 -10.89 -19.18 -23.02
N PRO A 22 -10.45 -19.43 -21.77
CA PRO A 22 -9.12 -19.96 -21.52
C PRO A 22 -9.08 -21.47 -21.79
N ILE A 23 -8.12 -21.86 -22.62
CA ILE A 23 -7.73 -23.24 -22.92
C ILE A 23 -7.33 -23.93 -21.61
N THR A 24 -8.12 -24.93 -21.22
CA THR A 24 -7.82 -25.83 -20.10
C THR A 24 -6.71 -26.79 -20.49
N LEU A 25 -5.55 -26.70 -19.85
CA LEU A 25 -4.60 -27.82 -19.78
C LEU A 25 -4.54 -28.32 -18.34
N LYS A 26 -5.08 -29.52 -18.15
CA LYS A 26 -4.99 -30.30 -16.93
C LYS A 26 -3.55 -30.79 -16.71
N THR A 27 -3.29 -31.11 -15.44
CA THR A 27 -2.32 -32.10 -14.95
C THR A 27 -0.84 -31.68 -14.94
N LYS A 28 -0.33 -31.41 -13.74
CA LYS A 28 0.48 -32.41 -13.02
C LYS A 28 0.63 -32.01 -11.54
N GLU A 29 -0.06 -32.76 -10.68
CA GLU A 29 0.32 -32.88 -9.27
C GLU A 29 1.74 -33.42 -9.21
N THR A 30 2.65 -32.65 -8.61
CA THR A 30 3.91 -33.20 -8.11
C THR A 30 4.02 -32.73 -6.67
N SER A 31 3.59 -33.60 -5.78
CA SER A 31 3.94 -33.61 -4.37
C SER A 31 5.46 -33.67 -4.24
N THR A 32 6.05 -32.59 -3.72
CA THR A 32 7.35 -32.68 -3.04
C THR A 32 7.17 -32.02 -1.68
N SER A 33 6.68 -32.81 -0.73
CA SER A 33 6.99 -32.60 0.68
C SER A 33 8.47 -32.94 0.86
N VAL A 34 9.27 -32.01 1.40
CA VAL A 34 10.39 -32.22 2.34
C VAL A 34 11.15 -30.89 2.51
N SER A 35 11.13 -30.37 3.75
CA SER A 35 12.05 -29.41 4.39
C SER A 35 12.18 -27.97 3.86
N ASP A 36 11.25 -27.08 4.23
CA ASP A 36 11.43 -25.60 4.09
C ASP A 36 10.95 -24.77 5.31
N GLU A 37 10.44 -25.38 6.38
CA GLU A 37 9.84 -24.63 7.50
C GLU A 37 10.83 -23.72 8.26
N VAL A 38 12.13 -24.00 8.20
CA VAL A 38 13.15 -23.16 8.87
C VAL A 38 13.49 -21.91 8.03
N SER A 39 13.52 -22.04 6.69
CA SER A 39 13.77 -20.89 5.80
C SER A 39 12.58 -19.91 5.83
N ASP A 40 11.36 -20.46 5.82
CA ASP A 40 10.15 -19.64 5.86
C ASP A 40 10.06 -18.83 7.16
N SER A 41 10.54 -19.36 8.29
CA SER A 41 10.54 -18.65 9.56
C SER A 41 11.52 -17.46 9.60
N GLU A 42 12.75 -17.62 9.09
CA GLU A 42 13.74 -16.54 8.98
C GLU A 42 13.25 -15.46 8.00
N ASP A 43 12.58 -15.86 6.92
CA ASP A 43 11.96 -14.94 5.95
C ASP A 43 10.78 -14.18 6.56
N VAL A 44 9.96 -14.82 7.41
CA VAL A 44 8.89 -14.14 8.15
C VAL A 44 9.47 -13.12 9.12
N GLU A 45 10.48 -13.47 9.91
CA GLU A 45 11.13 -12.52 10.85
C GLU A 45 11.71 -11.31 10.11
N ALA A 46 12.40 -11.53 8.99
CA ALA A 46 12.92 -10.44 8.16
C ALA A 46 11.81 -9.56 7.58
N LEU A 47 10.69 -10.15 7.16
CA LEU A 47 9.52 -9.41 6.66
C LEU A 47 8.79 -8.63 7.76
N VAL A 48 8.69 -9.18 8.97
CA VAL A 48 8.13 -8.48 10.13
C VAL A 48 9.01 -7.30 10.51
N ALA A 49 10.33 -7.49 10.64
CA ALA A 49 11.26 -6.40 10.93
C ALA A 49 11.20 -5.30 9.85
N LYS A 50 11.05 -5.69 8.58
CA LYS A 50 10.83 -4.73 7.48
C LYS A 50 9.50 -3.99 7.61
N TYR A 51 8.43 -4.69 7.94
CA TYR A 51 7.11 -4.09 8.16
C TYR A 51 7.16 -3.06 9.30
N GLU A 52 7.75 -3.42 10.44
CA GLU A 52 7.91 -2.52 11.59
C GLU A 52 8.71 -1.26 11.25
N ARG A 53 9.84 -1.40 10.54
CA ARG A 53 10.63 -0.25 10.06
C ARG A 53 9.82 0.67 9.15
N LEU A 54 8.98 0.12 8.28
CA LEU A 54 8.12 0.91 7.40
C LEU A 54 7.02 1.64 8.18
N VAL A 55 6.43 1.00 9.19
CA VAL A 55 5.46 1.63 10.09
C VAL A 55 6.11 2.79 10.86
N GLN A 56 7.29 2.58 11.43
CA GLN A 56 8.07 3.62 12.10
C GLN A 56 8.35 4.79 11.14
N ARG A 57 8.82 4.50 9.92
CA ARG A 57 9.08 5.55 8.92
C ARG A 57 7.82 6.36 8.57
N ARG A 58 6.66 5.72 8.53
CA ARG A 58 5.38 6.42 8.30
C ARG A 58 5.05 7.40 9.44
N GLU A 59 5.32 7.02 10.68
CA GLU A 59 5.12 7.89 11.85
C GLU A 59 6.10 9.07 11.88
N GLU A 60 7.36 8.80 11.52
CA GLU A 60 8.37 9.83 11.33
C GLU A 60 7.90 10.86 10.31
N LEU A 61 7.44 10.42 9.13
CA LEU A 61 6.93 11.31 8.07
C LEU A 61 5.77 12.19 8.53
N GLN A 62 4.91 11.68 9.41
CA GLN A 62 3.83 12.48 10.01
C GLN A 62 4.38 13.57 10.94
N THR A 63 5.33 13.20 11.81
CA THR A 63 5.99 14.13 12.74
C THR A 63 6.77 15.20 11.98
N GLU A 64 7.52 14.77 10.97
CA GLU A 64 8.23 15.58 10.00
C GLU A 64 7.30 16.62 9.35
N ARG A 65 6.14 16.20 8.81
CA ARG A 65 5.15 17.12 8.20
C ARG A 65 4.65 18.18 9.20
N GLN A 66 4.40 17.79 10.45
CA GLN A 66 4.00 18.73 11.49
C GLN A 66 5.11 19.76 11.76
N ARG A 67 6.38 19.31 11.79
CA ARG A 67 7.54 20.20 11.95
C ARG A 67 7.65 21.21 10.80
N PHE A 68 7.53 20.79 9.53
CA PHE A 68 7.57 21.76 8.42
C PHE A 68 6.41 22.74 8.43
N THR A 69 5.23 22.29 8.85
CA THR A 69 4.10 23.21 9.00
C THR A 69 4.41 24.28 10.06
N ALA A 70 4.98 23.87 11.21
CA ALA A 70 5.39 24.80 12.26
C ALA A 70 6.53 25.75 11.81
N LEU A 71 7.47 25.29 10.99
CA LEU A 71 8.53 26.13 10.43
C LEU A 71 7.98 27.18 9.47
N LEU A 72 7.01 26.80 8.62
CA LEU A 72 6.31 27.73 7.74
C LEU A 72 5.52 28.77 8.54
N ASP A 73 4.79 28.35 9.58
CA ASP A 73 4.01 29.25 10.44
C ASP A 73 4.90 30.27 11.17
N ARG A 74 6.16 29.91 11.47
CA ARG A 74 7.16 30.81 12.05
C ARG A 74 7.87 31.68 11.02
N GLY A 75 7.68 31.42 9.73
CA GLY A 75 8.40 32.09 8.64
C GLY A 75 9.89 31.72 8.57
N GLU A 76 10.28 30.56 9.10
CA GLU A 76 11.67 30.06 9.04
C GLU A 76 12.00 29.45 7.66
N ILE A 77 10.97 29.10 6.88
CA ILE A 77 11.09 28.56 5.52
C ILE A 77 10.16 29.30 4.57
N ASP A 78 10.56 29.38 3.30
CA ASP A 78 9.74 29.98 2.26
C ASP A 78 8.61 29.05 1.81
N SER A 79 7.50 29.65 1.34
CA SER A 79 6.33 28.88 0.90
C SER A 79 6.62 27.94 -0.28
N ASP A 80 7.58 28.29 -1.14
CA ASP A 80 7.97 27.45 -2.28
C ASP A 80 8.87 26.29 -1.87
N GLU A 81 9.73 26.48 -0.85
CA GLU A 81 10.53 25.42 -0.25
C GLU A 81 9.61 24.42 0.47
N PHE A 82 8.69 24.92 1.29
CA PHE A 82 7.68 24.11 1.96
C PHE A 82 6.88 23.25 0.99
N ARG A 83 6.45 23.81 -0.16
CA ARG A 83 5.69 23.07 -1.17
C ARG A 83 6.49 21.92 -1.78
N LYS A 84 7.77 22.14 -2.09
CA LYS A 84 8.65 21.09 -2.64
C LYS A 84 8.81 19.97 -1.62
N GLU A 85 9.20 20.31 -0.41
CA GLU A 85 9.41 19.32 0.66
C GLU A 85 8.12 18.57 1.03
N LEU A 86 6.97 19.27 1.02
CA LEU A 86 5.67 18.63 1.23
C LEU A 86 5.35 17.62 0.13
N MET A 87 5.62 17.95 -1.14
CA MET A 87 5.39 17.03 -2.26
C MET A 87 6.31 15.82 -2.19
N ASP A 88 7.59 16.02 -1.89
CA ASP A 88 8.56 14.93 -1.75
C ASP A 88 8.13 13.96 -0.63
N ARG A 89 7.70 14.49 0.52
CA ARG A 89 7.20 13.66 1.62
C ARG A 89 5.87 12.97 1.33
N ILE A 90 4.98 13.59 0.54
CA ILE A 90 3.75 12.92 0.08
C ILE A 90 4.10 11.73 -0.81
N GLN A 91 5.05 11.89 -1.74
CA GLN A 91 5.52 10.80 -2.60
C GLN A 91 6.21 9.69 -1.80
N GLU A 92 7.04 10.06 -0.81
CA GLU A 92 7.67 9.10 0.09
C GLU A 92 6.61 8.34 0.90
N ALA A 93 5.64 9.03 1.49
CA ALA A 93 4.57 8.41 2.27
C ALA A 93 3.71 7.45 1.42
N ALA A 94 3.48 7.79 0.14
CA ALA A 94 2.78 6.89 -0.79
C ALA A 94 3.59 5.61 -1.05
N THR A 95 4.90 5.76 -1.26
CA THR A 95 5.82 4.63 -1.48
C THR A 95 5.92 3.74 -0.23
N VAL A 96 6.05 4.35 0.95
CA VAL A 96 6.06 3.63 2.23
C VAL A 96 4.75 2.89 2.45
N SER A 97 3.60 3.54 2.19
CA SER A 97 2.29 2.91 2.36
C SER A 97 2.08 1.71 1.42
N GLU A 98 2.54 1.81 0.17
CA GLU A 98 2.50 0.69 -0.76
C GLU A 98 3.44 -0.45 -0.30
N ASN A 99 4.64 -0.12 0.16
CA ASN A 99 5.56 -1.12 0.70
C ASN A 99 4.99 -1.83 1.93
N ILE A 100 4.31 -1.12 2.83
CA ILE A 100 3.59 -1.70 3.99
C ILE A 100 2.53 -2.68 3.50
N ARG A 101 1.73 -2.29 2.50
CA ARG A 101 0.69 -3.16 1.94
C ARG A 101 1.31 -4.42 1.33
N VAL A 102 2.36 -4.28 0.53
CA VAL A 102 3.05 -5.41 -0.10
C VAL A 102 3.65 -6.34 0.97
N THR A 103 4.36 -5.82 1.98
CA THR A 103 4.92 -6.66 3.04
C THR A 103 3.84 -7.33 3.88
N ALA A 104 2.76 -6.62 4.22
CA ALA A 104 1.62 -7.19 4.94
C ALA A 104 0.94 -8.32 4.16
N THR A 105 0.75 -8.16 2.85
CA THR A 105 0.18 -9.23 2.01
C THR A 105 1.08 -10.46 1.94
N ARG A 106 2.41 -10.27 1.90
CA ARG A 106 3.39 -11.37 1.94
C ARG A 106 3.36 -12.09 3.29
N LEU A 107 3.36 -11.34 4.39
CA LEU A 107 3.21 -11.90 5.73
C LEU A 107 1.92 -12.73 5.86
N THR A 108 0.80 -12.19 5.37
CA THR A 108 -0.49 -12.91 5.37
C THR A 108 -0.43 -14.19 4.54
N ALA A 109 0.25 -14.17 3.38
CA ALA A 109 0.42 -15.34 2.52
C ALA A 109 1.26 -16.44 3.17
N LEU A 110 2.23 -16.06 3.99
CA LEU A 110 3.05 -16.96 4.82
C LEU A 110 2.32 -17.42 6.10
N GLY A 111 1.03 -17.08 6.26
CA GLY A 111 0.24 -17.47 7.42
C GLY A 111 0.52 -16.66 8.69
N TYR A 112 1.34 -15.61 8.60
CA TYR A 112 1.55 -14.69 9.70
C TYR A 112 0.30 -13.83 9.90
N ARG A 113 -0.48 -14.16 10.93
CA ARG A 113 -1.73 -13.46 11.25
C ARG A 113 -1.56 -12.23 12.13
N GLY A 114 -0.34 -11.95 12.59
CA GLY A 114 -0.06 -10.92 13.58
C GLY A 114 -0.73 -11.27 14.90
N TYR A 115 0.05 -11.76 15.88
CA TYR A 115 -0.42 -11.73 17.26
C TYR A 115 -0.31 -10.28 17.73
N HIS A 116 -1.41 -9.54 17.58
CA HIS A 116 -1.69 -8.33 18.35
C HIS A 116 -2.55 -8.69 19.56
#